data_AF-A0AA51J5T0-F1
#
_entry.id   AF-A0AA51J5T0-F1
#
_cell.length_a   1.000
_cell.length_b   1.000
_cell.length_c   1.000
_cell.angle_alpha   90.00
_cell.angle_beta   90.00
_cell.angle_gamma   90.00
#
_symmetry.space_group_name_H-M   'P 1'
#
loop_
_entity.id
_entity.type
_entity.pdbx_description
1 polymer ?
#
loop_
_entity_poly.entity_id
_entity_poly.type
_entity_poly.pdbx_seq_one_letter_code
_entity_poly.pdbx_strand_id
1 'polypeptide(L)'
;NLDYVIVSGARRQENRWDPTENGQIVPETKETQKKLFDDAMFRLEHKTDDASNAKLDKPRLGKLVGRNEVVWKDDYEANCTLRRN
;
A
#
# COMPACT_ATOMS: atom_id res chain seq x y z
N ASN A 1 11.78 16.31 26.10
CA ASN A 1 12.62 16.65 24.94
C ASN A 1 14.05 16.25 25.25
N LEU A 2 14.56 15.22 24.56
CA LEU A 2 15.90 14.62 24.73
C LEU A 2 16.73 14.84 23.45
N ASP A 3 16.72 16.06 22.93
CA ASP A 3 17.42 16.42 21.70
C ASP A 3 18.80 16.99 22.02
N TYR A 4 19.85 16.35 21.51
CA TYR A 4 21.23 16.83 21.65
C TYR A 4 21.60 17.84 20.55
N VAL A 5 22.15 18.99 20.93
CA VAL A 5 22.55 20.03 19.97
C VAL A 5 24.00 19.79 19.52
N ILE A 6 24.24 19.82 18.20
CA ILE A 6 25.59 19.76 17.66
C ILE A 6 26.23 21.15 17.78
N VAL A 7 27.36 21.26 18.48
CA VAL A 7 27.98 22.56 18.83
C VAL A 7 28.96 23.04 17.75
N SER A 8 29.74 22.16 17.11
CA SER A 8 30.55 22.50 15.93
C SER A 8 31.03 21.27 15.15
N GLY A 9 31.35 21.46 13.87
CA GLY A 9 32.07 20.46 13.05
C GLY A 9 31.23 19.34 12.42
N ALA A 10 29.95 19.23 12.73
CA ALA A 10 29.06 18.23 12.12
C ALA A 10 27.69 18.82 11.77
N ARG A 11 26.98 18.17 10.84
CA ARG A 11 25.58 18.44 10.53
C ARG A 11 24.76 17.17 10.78
N ARG A 12 23.55 17.33 11.31
CA ARG A 12 22.60 16.20 11.39
C ARG A 12 22.24 15.79 9.96
N GLN A 13 22.32 14.50 9.68
CA GLN A 13 21.73 13.93 8.47
C GLN A 13 20.28 13.58 8.80
N GLU A 14 19.34 14.44 8.41
CA GLU A 14 17.92 14.11 8.46
C GLU A 14 17.53 13.36 7.19
N ASN A 15 17.42 12.04 7.27
CA ASN A 15 16.73 11.26 6.26
C ASN A 15 15.26 11.13 6.69
N ARG A 16 14.41 12.04 6.18
CA ARG A 16 12.96 11.90 6.29
C ARG A 16 12.51 11.03 5.12
N TRP A 17 12.13 9.80 5.43
CA TRP A 17 11.53 8.90 4.46
C TRP A 17 10.09 9.31 4.21
N ASP A 18 9.70 9.54 2.95
CA ASP A 18 8.30 9.69 2.60
C ASP A 18 7.65 8.29 2.53
N PRO A 19 6.69 7.98 3.40
CA PRO A 19 6.01 6.68 3.39
C PRO A 19 5.33 6.36 2.05
N THR A 20 4.99 7.38 1.24
CA THR A 20 4.35 7.20 -0.06
C THR A 20 5.29 6.65 -1.14
N GLU A 21 6.60 6.87 -1.02
CA GLU A 21 7.58 6.43 -2.02
C GLU A 21 7.77 4.91 -2.05
N ASN A 22 7.40 4.19 -0.99
CA ASN A 22 7.56 2.73 -0.90
C ASN A 22 6.28 1.94 -1.20
N GLY A 23 5.22 2.60 -1.68
CA GLY A 23 3.92 1.97 -1.85
C GLY A 23 3.31 1.48 -0.53
N GLN A 24 3.76 2.02 0.61
CA GLN A 24 3.17 1.73 1.90
C GLN A 24 1.74 2.30 1.92
N ILE A 25 0.80 1.54 2.48
CA ILE A 25 -0.55 2.05 2.73
C ILE A 25 -0.44 3.03 3.90
N VAL A 26 -0.42 4.33 3.55
CA VAL A 26 -0.37 5.41 4.53
C VAL A 26 -1.78 5.65 5.04
N PRO A 27 -2.02 5.66 6.36
CA PRO A 27 -3.33 6.00 6.90
C PRO A 27 -3.69 7.42 6.49
N GLU A 28 -4.98 7.65 6.24
CA GLU A 28 -5.48 8.97 5.87
C GLU A 28 -5.12 10.02 6.92
N THR A 29 -4.92 11.25 6.45
CA THR A 29 -4.63 12.39 7.33
C THR A 29 -5.76 12.63 8.32
N LYS A 30 -5.44 13.18 9.50
CA LYS A 30 -6.44 13.54 10.51
C LYS A 30 -7.50 14.50 9.98
N GLU A 31 -7.13 15.36 9.02
CA GLU A 31 -8.05 16.29 8.37
C GLU A 31 -9.07 15.56 7.49
N THR A 32 -8.61 14.57 6.71
CA THR A 32 -9.49 13.71 5.89
C THR A 32 -10.46 12.93 6.78
N GLN A 33 -9.95 12.33 7.87
CA GLN A 33 -10.79 11.59 8.83
C GLN A 33 -11.86 12.49 9.46
N LYS A 34 -11.50 13.74 9.80
CA LYS A 34 -12.46 14.72 10.31
C LYS A 34 -13.53 15.05 9.28
N LYS A 35 -13.15 15.30 8.02
CA LYS A 35 -14.11 15.57 6.94
C LYS A 35 -15.03 14.38 6.65
N LEU A 36 -14.51 13.15 6.69
CA LEU A 36 -15.33 11.94 6.55
C LEU A 36 -16.37 11.78 7.67
N PHE A 37 -16.12 12.36 8.85
CA PHE A 37 -17.06 12.34 9.97
C PHE A 37 -18.05 13.51 9.90
N ASP A 38 -17.56 14.73 9.68
CA ASP A 38 -18.34 15.96 9.77
C ASP A 38 -19.17 16.25 8.49
N ASP A 39 -18.72 15.81 7.31
CA ASP A 39 -19.36 16.10 6.02
C ASP A 39 -19.95 14.84 5.37
N ALA A 40 -21.29 14.79 5.31
CA ALA A 40 -22.04 13.68 4.75
C ALA A 40 -21.86 13.50 3.23
N MET A 41 -21.69 14.60 2.48
CA MET A 41 -21.49 14.55 1.03
C MET A 41 -20.07 14.09 0.70
N PHE A 42 -19.07 14.62 1.40
CA PHE A 42 -17.68 14.17 1.27
C PHE A 42 -17.53 12.68 1.55
N ARG A 43 -18.19 12.17 2.60
CA ARG A 43 -18.23 10.75 2.92
C ARG A 43 -18.91 9.89 1.85
N LEU A 44 -19.98 10.40 1.23
CA LEU A 44 -20.71 9.67 0.20
C LEU A 44 -19.83 9.48 -1.04
N GLU A 45 -19.19 10.55 -1.50
CA GLU A 45 -18.29 10.53 -2.66
C GLU A 45 -17.10 9.59 -2.44
N HIS A 46 -16.43 9.68 -1.28
CA HIS A 46 -15.30 8.79 -0.95
C HIS A 46 -15.71 7.32 -0.95
N LYS A 47 -16.89 7.00 -0.39
CA LYS A 47 -17.40 5.62 -0.41
C LYS A 47 -17.70 5.13 -1.83
N THR A 48 -18.23 5.99 -2.70
CA THR A 48 -18.52 5.59 -4.09
C THR A 48 -17.24 5.36 -4.87
N ASP A 49 -16.23 6.19 -4.66
CA ASP A 49 -14.93 6.07 -5.32
C ASP A 49 -14.21 4.80 -4.88
N ASP A 50 -14.17 4.50 -3.57
CA ASP A 50 -13.61 3.25 -3.03
C ASP A 50 -14.32 2.01 -3.61
N ALA A 51 -15.65 2.04 -3.67
CA ALA A 51 -16.43 0.95 -4.25
C ALA A 51 -16.17 0.79 -5.76
N SER A 52 -15.91 1.87 -6.47
CA SER A 52 -15.57 1.84 -7.90
C SER A 52 -14.19 1.22 -8.12
N ASN A 53 -13.19 1.65 -7.34
CA ASN A 53 -11.83 1.14 -7.38
C ASN A 53 -11.81 -0.35 -7.04
N ALA A 54 -12.53 -0.76 -6.01
CA ALA A 54 -12.66 -2.18 -5.64
C ALA A 54 -13.26 -3.03 -6.78
N LYS A 55 -14.26 -2.50 -7.52
CA LYS A 55 -14.83 -3.21 -8.68
C LYS A 55 -13.84 -3.32 -9.84
N LEU A 56 -13.02 -2.29 -10.08
CA LEU A 56 -12.00 -2.29 -11.12
C LEU A 56 -10.86 -3.26 -10.79
N ASP A 57 -10.44 -3.34 -9.52
CA ASP A 57 -9.36 -4.22 -9.08
C ASP A 57 -9.78 -5.69 -8.93
N LYS A 58 -11.06 -5.96 -8.62
CA LYS A 58 -11.59 -7.33 -8.47
C LYS A 58 -11.19 -8.29 -9.60
N PRO A 59 -11.37 -7.97 -10.90
CA PRO A 59 -10.94 -8.85 -11.98
C PRO A 59 -9.41 -9.00 -12.06
N ARG A 60 -8.64 -7.95 -11.70
CA ARG A 60 -7.18 -8.01 -11.68
C ARG A 60 -6.68 -9.00 -10.62
N LEU A 61 -7.25 -8.92 -9.42
CA LEU A 61 -6.99 -9.87 -8.33
C LEU A 61 -7.44 -11.28 -8.70
N GLY A 62 -8.62 -11.44 -9.31
CA GLY A 62 -9.11 -12.75 -9.77
C GLY A 62 -8.17 -13.43 -10.77
N LYS A 63 -7.61 -12.68 -11.72
CA LYS A 63 -6.59 -13.20 -12.66
C LYS A 63 -5.31 -13.62 -11.94
N LEU A 64 -4.86 -12.83 -10.96
CA LEU A 64 -3.65 -13.13 -10.20
C LEU A 64 -3.83 -14.40 -9.36
N VAL A 65 -4.95 -14.51 -8.65
CA VAL A 65 -5.33 -15.71 -7.88
C VAL A 65 -5.43 -16.91 -8.79
N GLY A 66 -6.19 -16.82 -9.89
CA GLY A 66 -6.34 -17.93 -10.83
C GLY A 66 -5.03 -18.40 -11.44
N ARG A 67 -4.12 -17.47 -11.80
CA ARG A 67 -2.76 -17.84 -12.24
C ARG A 67 -2.00 -18.56 -11.13
N ASN A 68 -2.03 -18.03 -9.91
CA ASN A 68 -1.29 -18.59 -8.79
C ASN A 68 -1.79 -19.99 -8.46
N GLU A 69 -3.11 -20.19 -8.43
CA GLU A 69 -3.72 -21.49 -8.26
C GLU A 69 -3.24 -22.47 -9.34
N VAL A 70 -3.26 -22.10 -10.62
CA VAL A 70 -2.81 -23.00 -11.70
C VAL A 70 -1.32 -23.34 -11.58
N VAL A 71 -0.46 -22.36 -11.30
CA VAL A 71 1.00 -22.54 -11.25
C VAL A 71 1.44 -23.39 -10.05
N TRP A 72 0.79 -23.21 -8.90
CA TRP A 72 1.18 -23.87 -7.64
C TRP A 72 0.21 -24.98 -7.22
N LYS A 73 -0.70 -25.40 -8.10
CA LYS A 73 -1.59 -26.54 -7.83
C LYS A 73 -0.80 -27.84 -7.68
N ASP A 74 0.25 -28.00 -8.49
CA ASP A 74 1.14 -29.15 -8.50
C ASP A 74 2.57 -28.70 -8.22
N ASP A 75 2.99 -28.91 -6.96
CA ASP A 75 4.34 -28.59 -6.50
C ASP A 75 5.41 -29.37 -7.27
N TYR A 76 5.13 -30.59 -7.75
CA TYR A 76 6.10 -31.37 -8.52
C TYR A 76 6.33 -30.75 -9.89
N GLU A 77 5.26 -30.43 -10.63
CA GLU A 77 5.36 -29.78 -11.94
C GLU A 77 6.00 -28.39 -11.86
N ALA A 78 5.64 -27.59 -10.85
CA ALA A 78 6.24 -26.29 -10.57
C ALA A 78 7.76 -26.39 -10.29
N ASN A 79 8.18 -27.37 -9.51
CA ASN A 79 9.60 -27.61 -9.24
C ASN A 79 10.35 -28.15 -10.46
N CYS A 80 9.72 -29.01 -11.27
CA CYS A 80 10.31 -29.51 -12.51
C CYS A 80 10.52 -28.39 -13.54
N THR A 81 9.57 -27.47 -13.68
CA THR A 81 9.71 -26.30 -14.56
C THR A 81 10.79 -25.35 -14.07
N LEU A 82 10.87 -25.09 -12.76
CA LEU A 82 11.93 -24.27 -12.18
C LEU A 82 13.34 -24.83 -12.46
N ARG A 83 13.51 -26.15 -12.37
CA ARG A 83 14.80 -26.84 -12.59
C ARG A 83 15.16 -27.05 -14.06
N ARG A 84 14.22 -26.86 -14.99
CA ARG A 84 14.47 -26.94 -16.44
C ARG A 84 15.02 -25.63 -17.02
N ASN A 85 14.83 -24.52 -16.32
CA ASN A 85 15.45 -23.23 -16.64
C ASN A 85 16.85 -23.15 -16.03
#